data_AF-A0A5M8NZ94-F1
#
_entry.id   AF-A0A5M8NZ94-F1
#
_cell.length_a   1.000
_cell.length_b   1.000
_cell.length_c   1.000
_cell.angle_alpha   90.00
_cell.angle_beta   90.00
_cell.angle_gamma   90.00
#
_symmetry.space_group_name_H-M   'P 1'
#
loop_
_entity.id
_entity.type
_entity.pdbx_description
1 polymer ?
#
loop_
_entity_poly.entity_id
_entity_poly.type
_entity_poly.pdbx_seq_one_letter_code
_entity_poly.pdbx_strand_id
1 'polypeptide(L)'
;MNWKEELKSVLPFLGHRNWIVVTDMAYPLQTQPGIKTLYTNESYVDVLTFALNEIEKAPHIKPLIYQDKELSYLADKDAEGVDELRRQMQSLLGKRVIPIPHEELIARLDEVSRMFNVVILKTNLMIPYTSTFFELDCNYWNSRKEEELQKKCTS
;
A
#
# COMPACT_ATOMS: atom_id res chain seq x y z
N MET A 1 -2.19 -12.06 -18.92
CA MET A 1 -3.24 -11.28 -18.24
C MET A 1 -2.62 -9.97 -17.80
N ASN A 2 -3.35 -8.87 -17.92
CA ASN A 2 -2.87 -7.54 -17.55
C ASN A 2 -3.04 -7.33 -16.03
N TRP A 3 -1.99 -6.94 -15.32
CA TRP A 3 -2.05 -6.72 -13.86
C TRP A 3 -3.13 -5.71 -13.46
N LYS A 4 -3.48 -4.76 -14.35
CA LYS A 4 -4.56 -3.78 -14.14
C LYS A 4 -5.93 -4.44 -14.06
N GLU A 5 -6.19 -5.41 -14.93
CA GLU A 5 -7.44 -6.18 -14.94
C GLU A 5 -7.52 -7.07 -13.71
N GLU A 6 -6.40 -7.67 -13.34
CA GLU A 6 -6.31 -8.52 -12.17
C GLU A 6 -6.53 -7.73 -10.87
N LEU A 7 -5.93 -6.55 -10.74
CA LEU A 7 -6.18 -5.64 -9.61
C LEU A 7 -7.66 -5.26 -9.53
N LYS A 8 -8.27 -4.87 -10.65
CA LYS A 8 -9.70 -4.52 -10.71
C LYS A 8 -10.60 -5.70 -10.35
N SER A 9 -10.21 -6.93 -10.71
CA SER A 9 -10.99 -8.12 -10.40
C SER A 9 -10.95 -8.45 -8.90
N VAL A 10 -9.83 -8.20 -8.21
CA VAL A 10 -9.69 -8.51 -6.78
C VAL A 10 -10.24 -7.39 -5.88
N LEU A 11 -10.23 -6.14 -6.34
CA LEU A 11 -10.58 -4.96 -5.54
C LEU A 11 -11.97 -5.04 -4.86
N PRO A 12 -13.05 -5.55 -5.50
CA PRO A 12 -14.36 -5.70 -4.86
C PRO A 12 -14.36 -6.69 -3.69
N PHE A 13 -13.41 -7.63 -3.66
CA PHE A 13 -13.27 -8.61 -2.58
C PHE A 13 -12.41 -8.10 -1.42
N LEU A 14 -11.60 -7.06 -1.66
CA LEU A 14 -10.77 -6.46 -0.63
C LEU A 14 -11.60 -5.47 0.19
N GLY A 15 -11.51 -5.58 1.52
CA GLY A 15 -12.21 -4.75 2.47
C GLY A 15 -11.28 -4.30 3.60
N HIS A 16 -11.87 -3.94 4.74
CA HIS A 16 -11.11 -3.52 5.92
C HIS A 16 -10.07 -4.58 6.34
N ARG A 17 -8.84 -4.14 6.62
CA ARG A 17 -7.63 -4.94 6.96
C ARG A 17 -6.97 -5.68 5.80
N ASN A 18 -7.49 -5.60 4.57
CA ASN A 18 -6.72 -6.03 3.41
C ASN A 18 -5.67 -4.98 3.06
N TRP A 19 -4.57 -5.42 2.43
CA TRP A 19 -3.46 -4.54 2.07
C TRP A 19 -3.18 -4.62 0.58
N ILE A 20 -2.78 -3.48 0.01
CA ILE A 20 -2.22 -3.38 -1.33
C ILE A 20 -0.85 -2.71 -1.19
N VAL A 21 0.18 -3.29 -1.78
CA VAL A 21 1.57 -2.82 -1.64
C VAL A 21 2.13 -2.58 -3.03
N VAL A 22 2.63 -1.38 -3.30
CA VAL A 22 3.39 -1.07 -4.52
C VAL A 22 4.86 -1.01 -4.13
N THR A 23 5.69 -1.79 -4.80
CA THR A 23 7.05 -2.03 -4.33
C THR A 23 8.08 -2.06 -5.46
N ASP A 24 9.35 -1.90 -5.09
CA ASP A 24 10.51 -2.06 -5.95
C ASP A 24 10.73 -3.52 -6.36
N MET A 25 11.70 -3.73 -7.25
CA MET A 25 12.00 -5.03 -7.83
C MET A 25 12.68 -5.98 -6.83
N ALA A 26 13.39 -5.46 -5.83
CA ALA A 26 14.14 -6.25 -4.85
C ALA A 26 13.26 -6.81 -3.73
N TYR A 27 12.02 -6.34 -3.59
CA TYR A 27 11.09 -6.85 -2.59
C TYR A 27 10.88 -8.38 -2.69
N PRO A 28 10.99 -9.12 -1.58
CA PRO A 28 10.98 -10.58 -1.62
C PRO A 28 9.64 -11.13 -2.08
N LEU A 29 9.67 -12.24 -2.83
CA LEU A 29 8.48 -13.02 -3.10
C LEU A 29 8.12 -13.79 -1.83
N GLN A 30 7.04 -13.38 -1.17
CA GLN A 30 6.59 -14.00 0.08
C GLN A 30 5.81 -15.28 -0.20
N THR A 31 5.98 -16.30 0.64
CA THR A 31 5.41 -17.64 0.45
C THR A 31 4.04 -17.83 1.11
N GLN A 32 3.52 -16.81 1.80
CA GLN A 32 2.25 -16.94 2.51
C GLN A 32 1.07 -17.07 1.53
N PRO A 33 0.10 -17.98 1.77
CA PRO A 33 -1.01 -18.22 0.84
C PRO A 33 -1.93 -17.01 0.61
N GLY A 34 -2.03 -16.12 1.60
CA GLY A 34 -2.81 -14.88 1.50
C GLY A 34 -2.16 -13.81 0.62
N ILE A 35 -0.98 -14.07 0.07
CA ILE A 35 -0.22 -13.07 -0.68
C ILE A 35 -0.32 -13.34 -2.16
N LYS A 36 -0.79 -12.32 -2.87
CA LYS A 36 -0.87 -12.31 -4.32
C LYS A 36 0.12 -11.31 -4.88
N THR A 37 1.21 -11.80 -5.45
CA THR A 37 2.23 -10.96 -6.10
C THR A 37 1.98 -10.86 -7.60
N LEU A 38 1.83 -9.64 -8.10
CA LEU A 38 1.69 -9.30 -9.50
C LEU A 38 2.92 -8.53 -9.95
N TYR A 39 3.63 -9.03 -10.96
CA TYR A 39 4.71 -8.29 -11.59
C TYR A 39 4.14 -7.40 -12.69
N THR A 40 4.27 -6.08 -12.54
CA THR A 40 3.71 -5.10 -13.47
C THR A 40 4.66 -4.79 -14.62
N ASN A 41 5.98 -4.82 -14.35
CA ASN A 41 7.04 -4.34 -15.24
C ASN A 41 6.81 -2.89 -15.75
N GLU A 42 6.03 -2.10 -15.01
CA GLU A 42 5.73 -0.69 -15.29
C GLU A 42 6.46 0.21 -14.30
N SER A 43 6.51 1.52 -14.60
CA SER A 43 7.11 2.50 -13.72
C SER A 43 6.38 2.52 -12.37
N TYR A 44 7.13 2.73 -11.29
CA TYR A 44 6.56 2.80 -9.95
C TYR A 44 5.46 3.86 -9.84
N VAL A 45 5.68 5.03 -10.45
CA VAL A 45 4.78 6.18 -10.36
C VAL A 45 3.47 5.92 -11.09
N ASP A 46 3.52 5.25 -12.25
CA ASP A 46 2.32 4.88 -13.00
C ASP A 46 1.50 3.83 -12.25
N VAL A 47 2.17 2.82 -11.67
CA VAL A 47 1.53 1.77 -10.88
C VAL A 47 0.90 2.35 -9.61
N LEU A 48 1.64 3.21 -8.90
CA LEU A 48 1.17 3.89 -7.70
C LEU A 48 -0.07 4.76 -8.00
N THR A 49 -0.01 5.55 -9.07
CA THR A 49 -1.11 6.43 -9.50
C THR A 49 -2.34 5.61 -9.86
N PHE A 50 -2.16 4.52 -10.61
CA PHE A 50 -3.26 3.64 -10.97
C PHE A 50 -3.87 2.97 -9.76
N ALA A 51 -3.06 2.38 -8.87
CA ALA A 51 -3.53 1.70 -7.67
C ALA A 51 -4.30 2.66 -6.75
N LEU A 52 -3.76 3.85 -6.49
CA LEU A 52 -4.41 4.88 -5.67
C LEU A 52 -5.78 5.27 -6.27
N ASN A 53 -5.82 5.56 -7.57
CA ASN A 53 -7.06 5.95 -8.25
C ASN A 53 -8.13 4.85 -8.19
N GLU A 54 -7.76 3.58 -8.33
CA GLU A 54 -8.72 2.48 -8.25
C GLU A 54 -9.23 2.29 -6.81
N ILE A 55 -8.36 2.41 -5.80
CA ILE A 55 -8.77 2.37 -4.39
C ILE A 55 -9.72 3.53 -4.06
N GLU A 56 -9.42 4.76 -4.49
CA GLU A 56 -10.26 5.93 -4.22
C GLU A 56 -11.62 5.88 -4.95
N LYS A 57 -11.72 5.17 -6.08
CA LYS A 57 -12.99 4.93 -6.78
C LYS A 57 -13.87 3.90 -6.07
N ALA A 58 -13.29 3.02 -5.26
CA ALA A 58 -14.03 1.96 -4.60
C ALA A 58 -14.85 2.54 -3.43
N PRO A 59 -16.19 2.39 -3.43
CA PRO A 59 -17.04 3.07 -2.46
C PRO A 59 -16.93 2.49 -1.04
N HIS A 60 -16.47 1.24 -0.90
CA HIS A 60 -16.44 0.50 0.37
C HIS A 60 -15.13 0.64 1.15
N ILE A 61 -14.04 1.04 0.49
CA ILE A 61 -12.70 1.13 1.08
C ILE A 61 -12.10 2.53 0.95
N LYS A 62 -11.19 2.87 1.87
CA LYS A 62 -10.33 4.04 1.78
C LYS A 62 -8.89 3.62 2.13
N PRO A 63 -7.87 4.26 1.55
CA PRO A 63 -6.48 3.90 1.85
C PRO A 63 -5.98 4.65 3.10
N LEU A 64 -5.37 3.91 4.02
CA LEU A 64 -4.38 4.40 4.97
C LEU A 64 -2.99 4.14 4.37
N ILE A 65 -2.22 5.21 4.17
CA ILE A 65 -1.02 5.19 3.33
C ILE A 65 0.22 5.21 4.21
N TYR A 66 1.08 4.21 4.07
CA TYR A 66 2.36 4.11 4.76
C TYR A 66 3.52 4.05 3.78
N GLN A 67 4.66 4.61 4.18
CA GLN A 67 5.92 4.53 3.46
C GLN A 67 7.07 4.24 4.41
N ASP A 68 8.12 3.63 3.87
CA ASP A 68 9.36 3.40 4.60
C ASP A 68 9.93 4.74 5.10
N LYS A 69 10.17 4.82 6.41
CA LYS A 69 10.75 6.01 7.05
C LYS A 69 12.16 6.30 6.52
N GLU A 70 12.88 5.25 6.17
CA GLU A 70 14.24 5.22 5.62
C GLU A 70 14.34 6.02 4.31
N LEU A 71 13.26 6.08 3.52
CA LEU A 71 13.18 6.87 2.29
C LEU A 71 13.52 8.35 2.52
N SER A 72 13.21 8.89 3.70
CA SER A 72 13.49 10.29 4.03
C SER A 72 14.96 10.57 4.35
N TYR A 73 15.77 9.53 4.58
CA TYR A 73 17.18 9.62 4.92
C TYR A 73 18.11 9.25 3.76
N LEU A 74 17.58 8.63 2.70
CA LEU A 74 18.35 8.35 1.48
C LEU A 74 18.73 9.65 0.77
N ALA A 75 20.01 9.78 0.45
CA ALA A 75 20.49 10.85 -0.41
C ALA A 75 20.65 10.33 -1.85
N ASP A 76 20.59 11.22 -2.82
CA ASP A 76 20.73 10.90 -4.25
C ASP A 76 22.06 10.19 -4.58
N LYS A 77 23.11 10.46 -3.80
CA LYS A 77 24.40 9.76 -3.89
C LYS A 77 24.33 8.26 -3.56
N ASP A 78 23.36 7.85 -2.73
CA ASP A 78 23.20 6.48 -2.26
C ASP A 78 22.19 5.72 -3.14
N ALA A 79 21.26 6.44 -3.77
CA ALA A 79 20.37 5.93 -4.81
C ALA A 79 19.99 7.03 -5.81
N GLU A 80 20.52 6.92 -7.02
CA GLU A 80 20.31 7.90 -8.09
C GLU A 80 18.83 8.03 -8.44
N GLY A 81 18.31 9.26 -8.43
CA GLY A 81 16.93 9.57 -8.77
C GLY A 81 15.94 9.49 -7.60
N VAL A 82 16.40 9.18 -6.38
CA VAL A 82 15.53 9.08 -5.19
C VAL A 82 14.88 10.42 -4.83
N ASP A 83 15.58 11.54 -5.05
CA ASP A 83 15.06 12.87 -4.71
C ASP A 83 13.90 13.27 -5.64
N GLU A 84 14.00 12.93 -6.93
CA GLU A 84 12.94 13.16 -7.90
C GLU A 84 11.76 12.24 -7.63
N LEU A 85 12.00 10.95 -7.38
CA LEU A 85 10.97 10.00 -7.01
C LEU A 85 10.22 10.44 -5.74
N ARG A 86 10.94 10.93 -4.72
CA ARG A 86 10.34 11.44 -3.48
C ARG A 86 9.42 12.63 -3.76
N ARG A 87 9.81 13.56 -4.63
CA ARG A 87 8.94 14.68 -5.05
C ARG A 87 7.68 14.19 -5.75
N GLN A 88 7.80 13.22 -6.65
CA GLN A 88 6.65 12.64 -7.36
C GLN A 88 5.70 11.92 -6.40
N MET A 89 6.24 11.13 -5.45
CA MET A 89 5.46 10.48 -4.39
C MET A 89 4.73 11.49 -3.51
N GLN A 90 5.41 12.56 -3.08
CA GLN A 90 4.79 13.64 -2.30
C GLN A 90 3.71 14.38 -3.09
N SER A 91 3.90 14.61 -4.39
CA SER A 91 2.89 15.24 -5.25
C SER A 91 1.64 14.38 -5.38
N LEU A 92 1.78 13.05 -5.45
CA LEU A 92 0.67 12.12 -5.61
C LEU A 92 -0.08 11.85 -4.30
N LEU A 93 0.65 11.58 -3.21
CA LEU A 93 0.08 11.12 -1.94
C LEU A 93 -0.15 12.27 -0.94
N GLY A 94 0.54 13.39 -1.12
CA GLY A 94 0.46 14.56 -0.25
C GLY A 94 0.84 14.24 1.20
N LYS A 95 0.19 14.93 2.14
CA LYS A 95 0.40 14.76 3.60
C LYS A 95 -0.33 13.54 4.21
N ARG A 96 -0.87 12.65 3.37
CA ARG A 96 -1.62 11.47 3.83
C ARG A 96 -0.70 10.31 4.23
N VAL A 97 0.57 10.40 3.85
CA VAL A 97 1.58 9.38 4.13
C VAL A 97 2.00 9.41 5.58
N ILE A 98 1.97 8.25 6.22
CA ILE A 98 2.52 8.03 7.56
C ILE A 98 3.85 7.27 7.41
N PRO A 99 4.99 7.88 7.78
CA PRO A 99 6.28 7.20 7.70
C PRO A 99 6.43 6.19 8.84
N ILE A 100 6.72 4.93 8.50
CA ILE A 100 6.91 3.82 9.46
C ILE A 100 8.24 3.11 9.11
N PRO A 101 9.04 2.66 10.09
CA PRO A 101 10.23 1.87 9.81
C PRO A 101 9.94 0.64 8.95
N HIS A 102 10.84 0.33 8.02
CA HIS A 102 10.68 -0.79 7.09
C HIS A 102 10.36 -2.12 7.79
N GLU A 103 11.14 -2.47 8.82
CA GLU A 103 10.95 -3.72 9.57
C GLU A 103 9.57 -3.82 10.23
N GLU A 104 9.02 -2.70 10.69
CA GLU A 104 7.69 -2.67 11.30
C GLU A 104 6.59 -2.89 10.25
N LEU A 105 6.74 -2.34 9.04
CA LEU A 105 5.80 -2.57 7.94
C LEU A 105 5.81 -4.03 7.49
N ILE A 106 6.99 -4.64 7.38
CA ILE A 106 7.12 -6.07 7.05
C ILE A 106 6.49 -6.94 8.15
N ALA A 107 6.75 -6.65 9.42
CA ALA A 107 6.14 -7.40 10.52
C ALA A 107 4.61 -7.33 10.53
N ARG A 108 4.04 -6.15 10.25
CA ARG A 108 2.58 -5.96 10.11
C ARG A 108 2.03 -6.76 8.94
N LEU A 109 2.70 -6.73 7.78
CA LEU A 109 2.30 -7.54 6.63
C LEU A 109 2.34 -9.03 6.92
N ASP A 110 3.38 -9.51 7.61
CA ASP A 110 3.53 -10.91 7.99
C ASP A 110 2.41 -11.39 8.93
N GLU A 111 1.93 -10.52 9.81
CA GLU A 111 0.79 -10.80 10.69
C GLU A 111 -0.53 -10.81 9.91
N VAL A 112 -0.76 -9.79 9.07
CA VAL A 112 -1.98 -9.64 8.28
C VAL A 112 -2.14 -10.79 7.28
N SER A 113 -1.07 -11.17 6.59
CA SER A 113 -1.08 -12.19 5.53
C SER A 113 -1.42 -13.60 6.02
N ARG A 114 -1.39 -13.85 7.35
CA ARG A 114 -1.85 -15.11 7.95
C ARG A 114 -3.37 -15.25 7.94
N MET A 115 -4.09 -14.14 8.00
CA MET A 115 -5.55 -14.12 8.15
C MET A 115 -6.28 -13.45 6.97
N PHE A 116 -5.60 -12.53 6.27
CA PHE A 116 -6.18 -11.68 5.24
C PHE A 116 -5.32 -11.68 3.98
N ASN A 117 -5.94 -11.28 2.88
CA ASN A 117 -5.23 -11.18 1.61
C ASN A 117 -4.45 -9.87 1.49
N VAL A 118 -3.23 -9.98 0.96
CA VAL A 118 -2.34 -8.87 0.60
C VAL A 118 -2.04 -8.96 -0.90
N VAL A 119 -2.20 -7.85 -1.61
CA VAL A 119 -1.83 -7.76 -3.04
C VAL A 119 -0.54 -6.97 -3.17
N ILE A 120 0.49 -7.57 -3.74
CA ILE A 120 1.80 -6.94 -3.97
C ILE A 120 1.95 -6.66 -5.46
N LEU A 121 2.15 -5.39 -5.82
CA LEU A 121 2.40 -4.90 -7.17
C LEU A 121 3.91 -4.59 -7.29
N LYS A 122 4.66 -5.52 -7.88
CA LYS A 122 6.11 -5.36 -8.11
C LYS A 122 6.37 -4.58 -9.39
N THR A 123 7.05 -3.45 -9.24
CA THR A 123 7.42 -2.55 -10.35
C THR A 123 8.81 -2.90 -10.89
N ASN A 124 9.26 -2.15 -11.91
CA ASN A 124 10.63 -2.24 -12.42
C ASN A 124 11.62 -1.31 -11.69
N LEU A 125 11.20 -0.66 -10.60
CA LEU A 125 12.03 0.26 -9.84
C LEU A 125 13.15 -0.49 -9.09
N MET A 126 14.36 0.06 -9.10
CA MET A 126 15.55 -0.52 -8.44
C MET A 126 16.13 0.43 -7.38
N ILE A 127 15.28 1.20 -6.72
CA ILE A 127 15.66 2.10 -5.61
C ILE A 127 15.16 1.47 -4.30
N PRO A 128 16.03 1.27 -3.29
CA PRO A 128 15.63 0.63 -2.04
C PRO A 128 14.69 1.51 -1.21
N TYR A 129 13.90 0.90 -0.33
CA TYR A 129 12.97 1.59 0.59
C TYR A 129 11.96 2.52 -0.11
N THR A 130 11.55 2.15 -1.33
CA THR A 130 10.57 2.92 -2.11
C THR A 130 9.20 2.27 -2.14
N SER A 131 8.89 1.43 -1.15
CA SER A 131 7.60 0.75 -1.10
C SER A 131 6.52 1.68 -0.52
N THR A 132 5.33 1.65 -1.11
CA THR A 132 4.12 2.28 -0.54
C THR A 132 3.10 1.21 -0.21
N PHE A 133 2.61 1.28 1.02
CA PHE A 133 1.68 0.33 1.60
C PHE A 133 0.33 1.01 1.79
N PHE A 134 -0.72 0.37 1.30
CA PHE A 134 -2.11 0.79 1.45
C PHE A 134 -2.82 -0.21 2.34
N GLU A 135 -3.03 0.15 3.60
CA GLU A 135 -3.98 -0.56 4.45
C GLU A 135 -5.39 -0.08 4.11
N LEU A 136 -6.28 -1.00 3.81
CA LEU A 136 -7.64 -0.66 3.43
C LEU A 136 -8.52 -0.59 4.69
N ASP A 137 -9.21 0.54 4.85
CA ASP A 137 -10.17 0.77 5.93
C ASP A 137 -11.58 1.01 5.38
N CYS A 138 -12.61 0.88 6.22
CA CYS A 138 -14.00 1.14 5.85
C CYS A 138 -14.19 2.61 5.45
N ASN A 139 -14.75 2.85 4.26
CA ASN A 139 -14.98 4.21 3.77
C ASN A 139 -16.24 4.85 4.38
N TYR A 140 -17.35 4.11 4.39
CA TYR A 140 -18.67 4.62 4.83
C TYR A 140 -18.87 4.58 6.36
N TRP A 141 -17.98 3.89 7.06
CA TRP A 141 -18.00 3.71 8.51
C TRP A 141 -16.66 4.15 9.09
N ASN A 142 -16.68 5.24 9.86
CA ASN A 142 -15.47 5.82 10.44
C ASN A 142 -15.36 5.47 11.93
N SER A 143 -14.14 5.59 12.47
CA SER A 143 -13.82 5.25 13.87
C SER A 143 -14.72 5.95 14.88
N ARG A 144 -15.19 7.17 14.57
CA ARG A 144 -16.13 7.92 15.43
C ARG A 144 -17.52 7.27 15.50
N LYS A 145 -18.08 6.83 14.36
CA LYS A 145 -19.36 6.10 14.32
C LYS A 145 -19.25 4.76 15.05
N GLU A 146 -18.11 4.09 14.92
CA GLU A 146 -17.83 2.85 15.66
C GLU A 146 -17.79 3.09 17.17
N GLU A 147 -17.03 4.09 17.63
CA GLU A 147 -16.96 4.44 19.06
C GLU A 147 -18.34 4.81 19.64
N GLU A 148 -19.15 5.57 18.91
CA GLU A 148 -20.51 5.94 19.32
C GLU A 148 -21.44 4.71 19.37
N LEU A 149 -21.30 3.76 18.44
CA LEU A 149 -22.04 2.50 18.46
C LEU A 149 -21.61 1.61 19.64
N GLN A 150 -20.30 1.50 19.88
CA GLN A 150 -19.77 0.63 20.92
C GLN A 150 -20.13 1.10 22.32
N LYS A 151 -20.21 2.43 22.53
CA LYS A 151 -20.80 3.02 23.74
C LYS A 151 -22.24 2.58 23.96
N LYS A 152 -23.06 2.53 22.90
CA LYS A 152 -24.47 2.06 22.98
C LYS A 152 -24.58 0.56 23.23
N CYS A 153 -23.67 -0.27 22.71
CA CYS A 153 -23.67 -1.72 22.94
C CYS A 153 -23.21 -2.10 24.36
N THR A 154 -22.47 -1.21 25.03
CA THR A 154 -21.95 -1.42 26.40
C THR A 154 -22.83 -0.74 27.47
N SER A 155 -23.95 -0.11 27.05
CA SER A 155 -24.97 0.50 27.90
C SER A 155 -26.11 -0.48 28.14
#